data_AF-A0A522A7T3-F1
#
_entry.id   AF-A0A522A7T3-F1
#
_cell.length_a   1.000
_cell.length_b   1.000
_cell.length_c   1.000
_cell.angle_alpha   90.00
_cell.angle_beta   90.00
_cell.angle_gamma   90.00
#
_symmetry.space_group_name_H-M   'P 1'
#
loop_
_entity.id
_entity.type
_entity.pdbx_description
1 polymer ?
#
loop_
_entity_poly.entity_id
_entity_poly.type
_entity_poly.pdbx_seq_one_letter_code
_entity_poly.pdbx_strand_id
1 'polypeptide(L)' 'ADLTKVAHKYAEHARVAIRNVRRDGNEALKKMEKDHQISQDEHRKYSDEIQKLTDQCIGKVDESLKHKEQEITQV' A
#
# COMPACT_ATOMS: atom_id res chain seq x y z
N ALA A 1 -11.47 -10.15 -22.49
CA ALA A 1 -11.37 -8.68 -22.32
C ALA A 1 -12.05 -8.17 -21.03
N ASP A 2 -13.25 -8.65 -20.68
CA ASP A 2 -13.95 -8.17 -19.48
C ASP A 2 -13.33 -8.65 -18.16
N LEU A 3 -12.78 -9.86 -18.11
CA LEU A 3 -12.08 -10.37 -16.93
C LEU A 3 -10.81 -9.58 -16.60
N THR A 4 -10.06 -9.15 -17.62
CA THR A 4 -8.88 -8.28 -17.46
C THR A 4 -9.27 -6.94 -16.84
N LYS A 5 -10.35 -6.31 -17.34
CA LYS A 5 -10.88 -5.05 -16.77
C LYS A 5 -11.28 -5.20 -15.31
N VAL A 6 -11.88 -6.34 -14.95
CA VAL A 6 -12.25 -6.64 -13.56
C VAL A 6 -11.01 -6.80 -12.68
N ALA A 7 -9.98 -7.52 -13.14
CA ALA A 7 -8.72 -7.66 -12.41
C ALA A 7 -8.04 -6.31 -12.12
N HIS A 8 -8.00 -5.40 -13.10
CA HIS A 8 -7.47 -4.05 -12.89
C HIS A 8 -8.26 -3.25 -11.85
N LYS A 9 -9.60 -3.35 -11.85
CA LYS A 9 -10.43 -2.67 -10.84
C LYS A 9 -10.09 -3.15 -9.43
N TYR A 10 -9.92 -4.46 -9.23
CA TYR A 10 -9.51 -5.01 -7.95
C TYR A 10 -8.12 -4.53 -7.54
N ALA A 11 -7.15 -4.52 -8.46
CA ALA A 11 -5.81 -4.02 -8.19
C ALA A 11 -5.82 -2.52 -7.81
N GLU A 12 -6.64 -1.70 -8.47
CA GLU A 12 -6.75 -0.29 -8.11
C GLU A 12 -7.40 -0.09 -6.74
N HIS A 13 -8.47 -0.83 -6.44
CA HIS A 13 -9.09 -0.79 -5.11
C HIS A 13 -8.10 -1.19 -4.02
N ALA A 14 -7.27 -2.22 -4.26
CA ALA A 14 -6.22 -2.63 -3.33
C ALA A 14 -5.16 -1.52 -3.14
N ARG A 15 -4.70 -0.88 -4.22
CA ARG A 15 -3.76 0.25 -4.14
C ARG A 15 -4.35 1.44 -3.37
N VAL A 16 -5.63 1.76 -3.58
CA VAL A 16 -6.32 2.81 -2.82
C VAL A 16 -6.40 2.45 -1.34
N ALA A 17 -6.77 1.21 -1.00
CA ALA A 17 -6.80 0.75 0.39
C ALA A 17 -5.43 0.84 1.07
N ILE A 18 -4.35 0.42 0.41
CA ILE A 18 -2.98 0.53 0.91
C ILE A 18 -2.62 2.00 1.18
N ARG A 19 -2.95 2.91 0.26
CA ARG A 19 -2.68 4.36 0.44
C ARG A 19 -3.45 4.97 1.61
N ASN A 20 -4.68 4.52 1.85
CA ASN A 20 -5.49 4.95 3.00
C ASN A 20 -4.84 4.49 4.31
N VAL A 21 -4.45 3.21 4.41
CA VAL A 21 -3.77 2.69 5.61
C VAL A 21 -2.46 3.43 5.87
N ARG A 22 -1.68 3.74 4.82
CA ARG A 22 -0.46 4.56 4.95
C ARG A 22 -0.78 5.94 5.52
N ARG A 23 -1.85 6.58 5.03
CA ARG A 23 -2.27 7.90 5.53
C ARG A 23 -2.63 7.83 7.00
N ASP A 24 -3.44 6.84 7.39
CA ASP A 24 -3.88 6.66 8.79
C ASP A 24 -2.69 6.40 9.71
N GLY A 25 -1.74 5.55 9.29
CA GLY A 25 -0.49 5.31 10.02
C GLY A 25 0.34 6.57 10.22
N ASN A 26 0.51 7.39 9.17
CA ASN A 26 1.23 8.65 9.26
C ASN A 26 0.50 9.71 10.11
N GLU A 27 -0.83 9.75 10.08
CA GLU A 27 -1.61 10.61 10.97
C GLU A 27 -1.47 10.19 12.45
N ALA A 28 -1.43 8.87 12.72
CA ALA A 28 -1.16 8.33 14.05
C ALA A 28 0.25 8.68 14.55
N LEU A 29 1.29 8.52 13.72
CA LEU A 29 2.66 8.91 14.08
C LEU A 29 2.76 10.40 14.43
N LYS A 30 2.17 11.28 13.61
CA LYS A 30 2.14 12.72 13.89
C LYS A 30 1.46 13.05 15.21
N LYS A 31 0.41 12.31 15.58
CA LYS A 31 -0.25 12.47 16.86
C LYS A 31 0.65 12.02 18.01
N MET A 32 1.28 10.85 17.90
CA MET A 32 2.21 10.34 18.91
C MET A 32 3.40 11.27 19.14
N GLU A 33 3.94 11.89 18.09
CA GLU A 33 5.02 12.89 18.20
C GLU A 33 4.55 14.13 18.96
N LYS A 34 3.36 14.67 18.64
CA LYS A 34 2.76 15.81 19.34
C LYS A 34 2.45 15.52 20.80
N ASP A 35 2.02 14.29 21.09
CA ASP A 35 1.71 13.82 22.44
C ASP A 35 2.99 13.43 23.21
N HIS A 36 4.19 13.68 22.64
CA HIS A 36 5.50 13.35 23.20
C HIS A 36 5.69 11.86 23.53
N GLN A 37 4.95 10.97 22.87
CA GLN A 37 5.07 9.52 23.01
C GLN A 37 6.23 8.94 22.20
N ILE A 38 6.63 9.63 21.13
CA ILE A 38 7.79 9.31 20.31
C ILE A 38 8.59 10.58 20.04
N SER A 39 9.90 10.43 19.85
CA SER A 39 10.80 11.50 19.41
C SER A 39 10.66 11.78 17.91
N GLN A 40 11.24 12.90 17.46
CA GLN A 40 11.29 13.24 16.03
C GLN A 40 12.08 12.21 15.21
N ASP A 41 13.15 11.64 15.80
CA ASP A 41 13.96 10.61 15.15
C ASP A 41 13.19 9.29 15.00
N GLU A 42 12.43 8.90 16.03
CA GLU A 42 11.52 7.75 15.96
C GLU A 42 10.40 7.98 14.94
N HIS A 43 9.79 9.17 14.92
CA HIS A 43 8.78 9.52 13.92
C HIS A 43 9.32 9.36 12.49
N ARG A 44 10.53 9.84 12.21
CA ARG A 44 11.19 9.67 10.91
C ARG A 44 11.42 8.19 10.59
N LYS A 45 11.98 7.43 11.53
CA LYS A 45 12.24 5.99 11.35
C LYS A 45 10.96 5.22 11.04
N TYR A 46 9.89 5.42 11.81
CA TYR A 46 8.63 4.72 11.59
C TYR A 46 7.94 5.17 10.30
N SER A 47 8.06 6.43 9.91
CA SER A 47 7.56 6.92 8.61
C SER A 47 8.25 6.20 7.44
N ASP A 48 9.57 6.01 7.53
CA ASP A 48 10.34 5.26 6.53
C ASP A 48 9.94 3.78 6.48
N GLU A 49 9.68 3.16 7.63
CA GLU A 49 9.18 1.78 7.71
C GLU A 49 7.78 1.64 7.11
N ILE A 50 6.86 2.56 7.41
CA ILE A 50 5.52 2.63 6.80
C ILE A 50 5.64 2.76 5.27
N GLN A 51 6.54 3.61 4.78
CA GLN A 51 6.75 3.80 3.35
C GLN A 51 7.29 2.52 2.68
N LYS A 52 8.31 1.88 3.27
CA LYS A 52 8.83 0.59 2.79
C LYS A 52 7.75 -0.49 2.71
N LEU A 53 6.92 -0.62 3.75
CA LEU A 53 5.80 -1.58 3.76
C LEU A 53 4.76 -1.25 2.70
N THR A 54 4.46 0.03 2.50
CA THR A 54 3.53 0.49 1.44
C THR A 54 4.04 0.08 0.06
N ASP A 55 5.32 0.35 -0.23
CA ASP A 55 5.92 0.05 -1.52
C ASP A 55 5.98 -1.45 -1.77
N GLN A 56 6.34 -2.25 -0.75
CA GLN A 56 6.30 -3.71 -0.82
C GLN A 56 4.90 -4.25 -1.13
N CYS A 57 3.86 -3.73 -0.46
CA CYS A 57 2.48 -4.16 -0.69
C CYS A 57 1.98 -3.78 -2.08
N ILE A 58 2.32 -2.58 -2.58
CA ILE A 58 1.99 -2.18 -3.95
C ILE A 58 2.68 -3.11 -4.95
N GLY A 59 3.97 -3.42 -4.75
CA GLY A 59 4.69 -4.36 -5.60
C GLY A 59 4.02 -5.74 -5.68
N LYS A 60 3.56 -6.27 -4.54
CA LYS A 60 2.81 -7.55 -4.51
C LYS A 60 1.47 -7.49 -5.27
N VAL A 61 0.77 -6.35 -5.23
CA VAL A 61 -0.47 -6.15 -5.99
C VAL A 61 -0.18 -6.15 -7.49
N ASP A 62 0.88 -5.47 -7.91
CA ASP A 62 1.26 -5.38 -9.32
C ASP A 62 1.76 -6.74 -9.86
N GLU A 63 2.54 -7.48 -9.07
CA GLU A 63 2.93 -8.87 -9.39
C GLU A 63 1.71 -9.79 -9.51
N SER A 64 0.77 -9.73 -8.57
CA SER A 64 -0.45 -10.55 -8.59
C SER A 64 -1.33 -10.23 -9.80
N LEU A 65 -1.48 -8.94 -10.14
CA LEU A 65 -2.22 -8.51 -11.33
C LEU A 65 -1.56 -9.08 -12.60
N LYS A 66 -0.24 -8.91 -12.74
CA LYS A 66 0.51 -9.41 -13.89
C LYS A 66 0.37 -10.92 -14.06
N HIS A 67 0.49 -11.68 -12.96
CA HIS A 67 0.27 -13.13 -12.99
C HIS A 67 -1.15 -13.46 -13.45
N LYS A 68 -2.15 -12.74 -12.93
CA LYS A 68 -3.55 -12.98 -13.29
C LYS A 68 -3.85 -12.65 -14.75
N GLU A 69 -3.25 -11.60 -15.30
CA GLU A 69 -3.36 -11.24 -16.71
C GLU A 69 -2.79 -12.32 -17.63
N GLN A 70 -1.65 -12.90 -17.26
CA GLN A 70 -1.03 -14.01 -18.00
C GLN A 70 -1.95 -15.24 -18.00
N GLU A 71 -2.48 -15.62 -16.84
CA GLU A 71 -3.47 -16.71 -16.76
C GLU A 71 -4.69 -16.46 -17.64
N ILE A 72 -5.26 -15.24 -17.62
CA ILE A 72 -6.44 -14.89 -18.44
C ILE A 72 -6.14 -14.97 -19.93
N THR A 73 -4.91 -14.67 -20.35
CA THR A 73 -4.52 -14.62 -21.77
C THR A 73 -4.11 -15.98 -22.34
N GLN A 74 -3.67 -16.90 -21.48
CA GLN A 74 -3.31 -18.27 -21.85
C GLN A 74 -4.51 -19.22 -21.92
N VAL A 75 -5.72 -18.74 -21.61
CA VAL A 75 -7.01 -19.46 -21.71
C VAL A 75 -7.76 -19.00 -22.94
#